data_AF-A0A1B9MCM4-F1
#
_entry.id   AF-A0A1B9MCM4-F1
#
_cell.length_a   1.000
_cell.length_b   1.000
_cell.length_c   1.000
_cell.angle_alpha   90.00
_cell.angle_beta   90.00
_cell.angle_gamma   90.00
#
_symmetry.space_group_name_H-M   'P 1'
#
loop_
_entity.id
_entity.type
_entity.pdbx_description
1 polymer ?
#
loop_
_entity_poly.entity_id
_entity_poly.type
_entity_poly.pdbx_seq_one_letter_code
_entity_poly.pdbx_strand_id
1 'polypeptide(L)'
;MVRLKKRYWISLSILFLIVLFCLYGWRYWQSFKQKHGIMVDWHGASIGFKGLTFDELTVSKQSQISITARNVLISWSHLSANNLDVHWQINQSETVLDSVGNVVDTATENLNQSDLDLSLIPTIIYWSPKTIHIDTLRFYEQDKEQLDLKVDISKQQQAIQLNLSTNTQDITQLSATLFFDQTASQFNVQNGLFKSSLNQFGLKNSHVILPFTGWVSGNQLALMTSDKASINIEKTNLSNDLILDSAAGNLNIQLESKIPFDRNQLFVTAMLTMNKLNGIYKSSEIKSVTGDVNIIVKDNRFMISTPALNVQEVNMGIAFKKVKLVGSYSASFKAPSKGVVTWKKLQANIFSGSIFIEPSKLNLAKLPQQLSLKLKQIQLKEILAKYPAEGLAGVGTIDGYLPVTLLKAKKKDGSVFELAIKNGQLTTINEGYLQFENSALKNYAQNNPNMKILTDIIKNFHYTKLQGTVNYANEIAKLGLNIQGSNLDVENGKAVNLNINLEENMTKLLMSLQLSDQISEPVRKRIQAHLKKESSK
;
A
#
# COMPACT_ATOMS: atom_id res chain seq x y z
N MET A 1 -76.60 8.54 -47.85
CA MET A 1 -75.40 8.99 -47.09
C MET A 1 -75.41 8.40 -45.67
N VAL A 2 -74.95 7.16 -45.44
CA VAL A 2 -74.79 6.63 -44.06
C VAL A 2 -73.65 5.60 -44.00
N ARG A 3 -72.37 6.03 -44.05
CA ARG A 3 -71.20 5.14 -43.77
C ARG A 3 -69.98 5.88 -43.19
N LEU A 4 -70.16 6.91 -42.34
CA LEU A 4 -69.03 7.65 -41.72
C LEU A 4 -69.04 7.75 -40.18
N LYS A 5 -70.09 7.29 -39.46
CA LYS A 5 -70.17 7.44 -37.99
C LYS A 5 -69.48 6.34 -37.15
N LYS A 6 -69.11 5.19 -37.71
CA LYS A 6 -68.58 4.03 -36.93
C LYS A 6 -67.06 4.06 -36.68
N ARG A 7 -66.29 4.90 -37.40
CA ARG A 7 -64.81 4.97 -37.31
C ARG A 7 -64.30 5.87 -36.17
N TYR A 8 -65.09 6.86 -35.74
CA TYR A 8 -64.72 7.78 -34.66
C TYR A 8 -64.90 7.17 -33.27
N TRP A 9 -65.86 6.26 -33.08
CA TRP A 9 -66.08 5.59 -31.80
C TRP A 9 -64.90 4.73 -31.36
N ILE A 10 -64.24 4.04 -32.30
CA ILE A 10 -63.05 3.23 -32.01
C ILE A 10 -61.89 4.13 -31.56
N SER A 11 -61.67 5.26 -32.25
CA SER A 11 -60.66 6.24 -31.85
C SER A 11 -60.95 6.87 -30.49
N LEU A 12 -62.22 7.16 -30.20
CA LEU A 12 -62.65 7.73 -28.93
C LEU A 12 -62.55 6.72 -27.77
N SER A 13 -62.87 5.44 -28.01
CA SER A 13 -62.68 4.37 -27.03
C SER A 13 -61.20 4.09 -26.75
N ILE A 14 -60.34 4.15 -27.77
CA ILE A 14 -58.88 4.05 -27.59
C ILE A 14 -58.37 5.23 -26.76
N LEU A 15 -58.80 6.45 -27.07
CA LEU A 15 -58.41 7.64 -26.32
C LEU A 15 -58.91 7.60 -24.87
N PHE A 16 -60.13 7.13 -24.64
CA PHE A 16 -60.69 6.93 -23.30
C PHE A 16 -59.89 5.87 -22.51
N LEU A 17 -59.51 4.76 -23.15
CA LEU A 17 -58.72 3.71 -22.53
C LEU A 17 -57.29 4.19 -22.19
N ILE A 18 -56.68 5.01 -23.05
CA ILE A 18 -55.40 5.68 -22.77
C ILE A 18 -55.53 6.61 -21.56
N VAL A 19 -56.58 7.43 -21.48
CA VAL A 19 -56.82 8.32 -20.34
C VAL A 19 -57.03 7.54 -19.04
N LEU A 20 -57.79 6.44 -19.09
CA LEU A 20 -58.05 5.59 -17.92
C LEU A 20 -56.77 4.88 -17.46
N PHE A 21 -55.93 4.44 -18.40
CA PHE A 21 -54.61 3.89 -18.13
C PHE A 21 -53.66 4.94 -17.53
N CYS A 22 -53.67 6.18 -18.03
CA CYS A 22 -52.91 7.30 -17.47
C CYS A 22 -53.37 7.66 -16.06
N LEU A 23 -54.68 7.68 -15.79
CA LEU A 23 -55.25 7.94 -14.45
C LEU A 23 -54.89 6.84 -13.46
N TYR A 24 -54.96 5.58 -13.90
CA TYR A 24 -54.53 4.44 -13.09
C TYR A 24 -53.03 4.49 -12.79
N GLY A 25 -52.21 4.75 -13.81
CA GLY A 25 -50.77 4.94 -13.68
C GLY A 25 -50.41 6.09 -12.74
N TRP A 26 -51.11 7.23 -12.85
CA TRP A 26 -50.92 8.37 -11.95
C TRP A 26 -51.25 8.03 -10.50
N ARG A 27 -52.39 7.37 -10.25
CA ARG A 27 -52.79 6.96 -8.91
C ARG A 27 -51.80 5.97 -8.30
N TYR A 28 -51.36 5.00 -9.11
CA TYR A 28 -50.33 4.03 -8.70
C TYR A 28 -49.01 4.74 -8.37
N TRP A 29 -48.57 5.68 -9.20
CA TRP A 29 -47.37 6.47 -8.97
C TRP A 29 -47.41 7.27 -7.67
N GLN A 30 -48.55 7.91 -7.36
CA GLN A 30 -48.71 8.63 -6.09
C GLN A 30 -48.64 7.69 -4.88
N SER A 31 -49.31 6.53 -4.95
CA SER A 31 -49.25 5.51 -3.91
C SER A 31 -47.83 4.96 -3.72
N PHE A 32 -47.10 4.74 -4.82
CA PHE A 32 -45.71 4.30 -4.81
C PHE A 32 -44.78 5.31 -4.13
N LYS A 33 -44.86 6.60 -4.50
CA LYS A 33 -44.09 7.68 -3.87
C LYS A 33 -44.34 7.74 -2.36
N GLN A 34 -45.60 7.64 -1.95
CA GLN A 34 -45.99 7.67 -0.54
C GLN A 34 -45.49 6.44 0.23
N LYS A 35 -45.61 5.24 -0.36
CA LYS A 35 -45.17 3.97 0.25
C LYS A 35 -43.65 3.92 0.46
N HIS A 36 -42.88 4.45 -0.50
CA HIS A 36 -41.41 4.36 -0.46
C HIS A 36 -40.71 5.64 0.01
N GLY A 37 -41.47 6.69 0.38
CA GLY A 37 -40.93 7.97 0.84
C GLY A 37 -40.06 8.68 -0.19
N ILE A 38 -40.40 8.54 -1.48
CA ILE A 38 -39.66 9.10 -2.60
C ILE A 38 -40.30 10.43 -3.01
N MET A 39 -39.52 11.50 -2.98
CA MET A 39 -39.89 12.79 -3.55
C MET A 39 -39.30 12.90 -4.95
N VAL A 40 -40.09 13.40 -5.91
CA VAL A 40 -39.65 13.58 -7.29
C VAL A 40 -40.10 14.95 -7.74
N ASP A 41 -39.13 15.79 -8.10
CA ASP A 41 -39.31 17.14 -8.62
C ASP A 41 -38.75 17.19 -10.04
N TRP A 42 -39.42 17.92 -10.93
CA TRP A 42 -38.98 18.06 -12.32
C TRP A 42 -39.22 19.47 -12.86
N HIS A 43 -38.34 19.91 -13.77
CA HIS A 43 -38.41 21.19 -14.46
C HIS A 43 -38.22 21.01 -15.97
N GLY A 44 -38.85 21.88 -16.78
CA GLY A 44 -38.67 21.89 -18.23
C GLY A 44 -39.18 20.62 -18.95
N ALA A 45 -40.18 19.94 -18.39
CA ALA A 45 -40.67 18.68 -18.97
C ALA A 45 -41.34 18.92 -20.34
N SER A 46 -40.88 18.22 -21.38
CA SER A 46 -41.48 18.26 -22.71
C SER A 46 -41.70 16.85 -23.26
N ILE A 47 -42.75 16.67 -24.07
CA ILE A 47 -43.11 15.40 -24.69
C ILE A 47 -43.02 15.56 -26.21
N GLY A 48 -42.15 14.78 -26.85
CA GLY A 48 -42.02 14.75 -28.30
C GLY A 48 -42.05 13.34 -28.86
N PHE A 49 -42.10 13.23 -30.18
CA PHE A 49 -42.05 11.93 -30.87
C PHE A 49 -40.74 11.15 -30.62
N LYS A 50 -39.69 11.84 -30.16
CA LYS A 50 -38.39 11.25 -29.81
C LYS A 50 -38.31 10.75 -28.36
N GLY A 51 -39.28 11.11 -27.51
CA GLY A 51 -39.29 10.76 -26.09
C GLY A 51 -39.73 11.91 -25.17
N LEU A 52 -39.52 11.70 -23.87
CA LEU A 52 -39.69 12.68 -22.80
C LEU A 52 -38.36 13.40 -22.58
N THR A 53 -38.38 14.73 -22.48
CA THR A 53 -37.21 15.52 -22.07
C THR A 53 -37.48 16.23 -20.76
N PHE A 54 -36.45 16.41 -19.95
CA PHE A 54 -36.48 17.21 -18.73
C PHE A 54 -35.22 18.08 -18.68
N ASP A 55 -35.38 19.37 -18.38
CA ASP A 55 -34.23 20.24 -18.13
C ASP A 55 -33.56 19.85 -16.81
N GLU A 56 -34.37 19.50 -15.81
CA GLU A 56 -33.91 19.00 -14.51
C GLU A 56 -34.92 17.99 -13.93
N LEU A 57 -34.42 16.88 -13.38
CA LEU A 57 -35.18 15.83 -12.72
C LEU A 57 -34.47 15.43 -11.43
N THR A 58 -35.10 15.69 -10.29
CA THR A 58 -34.55 15.41 -8.96
C THR A 58 -35.38 14.34 -8.28
N VAL A 59 -34.73 13.27 -7.81
CA VAL A 59 -35.32 12.21 -7.02
C VAL A 59 -34.63 12.17 -5.67
N SER A 60 -35.38 12.25 -4.57
CA SER A 60 -34.81 12.20 -3.22
C SER A 60 -35.58 11.23 -2.32
N LYS A 61 -34.86 10.67 -1.33
CA LYS A 61 -35.43 9.76 -0.34
C LYS A 61 -35.01 10.17 1.07
N GLN A 62 -35.99 10.50 1.91
CA GLN A 62 -35.85 10.73 3.36
C GLN A 62 -34.64 11.61 3.76
N SER A 63 -34.34 12.67 2.99
CA SER A 63 -33.20 13.60 3.18
C SER A 63 -31.78 12.98 3.22
N GLN A 64 -31.64 11.68 2.97
CA GLN A 64 -30.35 10.98 3.03
C GLN A 64 -29.67 10.87 1.67
N ILE A 65 -30.45 10.72 0.60
CA ILE A 65 -29.95 10.57 -0.77
C ILE A 65 -30.79 11.46 -1.69
N SER A 66 -30.13 12.29 -2.51
CA SER A 66 -30.74 13.00 -3.63
C SER A 66 -29.97 12.75 -4.91
N ILE A 67 -30.70 12.50 -5.99
CA ILE A 67 -30.18 12.28 -7.33
C ILE A 67 -30.79 13.37 -8.21
N THR A 68 -29.95 14.26 -8.73
CA THR A 68 -30.35 15.38 -9.59
C THR A 68 -29.79 15.14 -10.98
N ALA A 69 -30.64 14.98 -11.98
CA ALA A 69 -30.25 14.78 -13.37
C ALA A 69 -30.64 16.00 -14.21
N ARG A 70 -29.74 16.49 -15.07
CA ARG A 70 -29.96 17.66 -15.95
C ARG A 70 -29.91 17.26 -17.42
N ASN A 71 -30.74 17.92 -18.23
CA ASN A 71 -30.91 17.65 -19.67
C ASN A 71 -31.14 16.17 -19.96
N VAL A 72 -32.17 15.61 -19.31
CA VAL A 72 -32.50 14.19 -19.41
C VAL A 72 -33.38 13.96 -20.63
N LEU A 73 -33.03 12.99 -21.46
CA LEU A 73 -33.87 12.45 -22.52
C LEU A 73 -34.20 10.99 -22.20
N ILE A 74 -35.48 10.67 -22.13
CA ILE A 74 -35.97 9.31 -21.89
C ILE A 74 -36.86 8.89 -23.06
N SER A 75 -36.47 7.82 -23.74
CA SER A 75 -37.24 7.19 -24.80
C SER A 75 -37.33 5.68 -24.57
N TRP A 76 -38.15 4.99 -25.36
CA TRP A 76 -38.30 3.54 -25.26
C TRP A 76 -36.99 2.76 -25.44
N SER A 77 -36.02 3.29 -26.20
CA SER A 77 -34.75 2.61 -26.48
C SER A 77 -33.51 3.33 -25.96
N HIS A 78 -33.60 4.61 -25.62
CA HIS A 78 -32.46 5.45 -25.28
C HIS A 78 -32.75 6.30 -24.04
N LEU A 79 -31.82 6.31 -23.09
CA LEU A 79 -31.80 7.22 -21.97
C LEU A 79 -30.48 8.00 -22.02
N SER A 80 -30.54 9.33 -21.95
CA SER A 80 -29.34 10.15 -21.81
C SER A 80 -29.52 11.26 -20.78
N ALA A 81 -28.42 11.65 -20.15
CA ALA A 81 -28.35 12.84 -19.30
C ALA A 81 -26.97 13.49 -19.43
N ASN A 82 -26.93 14.82 -19.45
CA ASN A 82 -25.65 15.53 -19.48
C ASN A 82 -24.96 15.45 -18.12
N ASN A 83 -25.75 15.63 -17.05
CA ASN A 83 -25.28 15.60 -15.68
C ASN A 83 -26.21 14.75 -14.84
N LEU A 84 -25.64 13.92 -13.98
CA LEU A 84 -26.35 13.17 -12.94
C LEU A 84 -25.53 13.27 -11.65
N ASP A 85 -26.04 14.06 -10.70
CA ASP A 85 -25.39 14.34 -9.43
C ASP A 85 -26.06 13.50 -8.33
N VAL A 86 -25.28 12.68 -7.64
CA VAL A 86 -25.72 11.83 -6.53
C VAL A 86 -25.13 12.38 -5.24
N HIS A 87 -25.98 12.91 -4.37
CA HIS A 87 -25.61 13.37 -3.04
C HIS A 87 -26.06 12.36 -2.00
N TRP A 88 -25.20 12.05 -1.04
CA TRP A 88 -25.61 11.34 0.17
C TRP A 88 -25.08 12.03 1.44
N GLN A 89 -25.89 11.98 2.49
CA GLN A 89 -25.56 12.50 3.82
C GLN A 89 -25.57 11.37 4.84
N ILE A 90 -24.44 11.13 5.52
CA ILE A 90 -24.35 10.18 6.63
C ILE A 90 -24.80 10.91 7.90
N ASN A 91 -25.96 10.55 8.46
CA ASN A 91 -26.39 11.08 9.76
C ASN A 91 -25.45 10.56 10.87
N GLN A 92 -24.71 11.47 11.51
CA GLN A 92 -23.92 11.18 12.72
C GLN A 92 -24.79 11.20 13.98
N SER A 93 -25.90 10.46 13.98
CA SER A 93 -26.77 10.35 15.16
C SER A 93 -27.04 8.90 15.48
N GLU A 94 -26.00 8.15 15.82
CA GLU A 94 -26.10 6.94 16.63
C GLU A 94 -24.72 6.48 17.14
N THR A 95 -24.08 7.32 17.96
CA THR A 95 -23.05 6.87 18.91
C THR A 95 -22.99 7.83 20.10
N VAL A 96 -23.54 7.43 21.26
CA VAL A 96 -22.93 7.35 22.61
C VAL A 96 -24.02 7.02 23.67
N LEU A 97 -23.60 6.24 24.67
CA LEU A 97 -24.29 5.45 25.70
C LEU A 97 -25.11 6.16 26.81
N ASP A 98 -25.94 5.31 27.43
CA ASP A 98 -26.44 5.23 28.83
C ASP A 98 -27.77 5.92 29.23
N SER A 99 -28.79 5.10 29.51
CA SER A 99 -29.35 4.92 30.87
C SER A 99 -30.40 3.80 30.94
N VAL A 100 -30.39 3.12 32.09
CA VAL A 100 -31.26 2.02 32.52
C VAL A 100 -32.71 2.50 32.75
N GLY A 101 -33.70 1.69 32.37
CA GLY A 101 -35.08 1.83 32.86
C GLY A 101 -36.11 1.02 32.07
N ASN A 102 -36.60 -0.07 32.67
CA ASN A 102 -37.66 -0.96 32.19
C ASN A 102 -38.88 -0.25 31.56
N VAL A 103 -39.34 -0.74 30.40
CA VAL A 103 -40.77 -1.03 30.13
C VAL A 103 -40.85 -2.21 29.13
N VAL A 104 -41.74 -3.14 29.46
CA VAL A 104 -42.07 -4.41 28.79
C VAL A 104 -43.07 -4.21 27.64
N ASP A 105 -42.93 -5.06 26.62
CA ASP A 105 -43.87 -5.47 25.56
C ASP A 105 -44.56 -4.40 24.68
N THR A 106 -44.25 -4.40 23.39
CA THR A 106 -45.02 -5.08 22.31
C THR A 106 -44.62 -4.45 20.96
N ALA A 107 -44.50 -5.25 19.90
CA ALA A 107 -44.23 -4.87 18.49
C ALA A 107 -42.75 -4.81 18.03
N THR A 108 -42.07 -5.95 18.09
CA THR A 108 -40.94 -6.28 17.22
C THR A 108 -41.41 -7.18 16.07
N GLU A 109 -42.21 -6.63 15.16
CA GLU A 109 -42.40 -7.21 13.83
C GLU A 109 -42.37 -6.08 12.79
N ASN A 110 -41.57 -6.29 11.73
CA ASN A 110 -41.54 -5.52 10.48
C ASN A 110 -40.80 -4.18 10.42
N LEU A 111 -39.51 -4.16 10.72
CA LEU A 111 -38.57 -3.19 10.12
C LEU A 111 -37.21 -3.85 9.87
N ASN A 112 -37.17 -4.88 9.05
CA ASN A 112 -35.93 -5.35 8.44
C ASN A 112 -36.20 -5.90 7.05
N GLN A 113 -35.33 -5.51 6.12
CA GLN A 113 -35.19 -6.04 4.76
C GLN A 113 -36.27 -5.66 3.75
N SER A 114 -36.06 -4.52 3.09
CA SER A 114 -36.33 -4.46 1.65
C SER A 114 -35.27 -5.30 0.93
N ASP A 115 -35.36 -6.63 1.04
CA ASP A 115 -34.64 -7.53 0.15
C ASP A 115 -35.18 -7.26 -1.26
N LEU A 116 -34.32 -6.79 -2.15
CA LEU A 116 -34.65 -6.66 -3.57
C LEU A 116 -35.07 -8.04 -4.07
N ASP A 117 -36.33 -8.20 -4.48
CA ASP A 117 -36.80 -9.43 -5.08
C ASP A 117 -36.09 -9.66 -6.43
N LEU A 118 -35.06 -10.51 -6.39
CA LEU A 118 -34.19 -10.80 -7.53
C LEU A 118 -34.95 -11.49 -8.67
N SER A 119 -36.15 -12.04 -8.42
CA SER A 119 -37.01 -12.62 -9.45
C SER A 119 -37.53 -11.59 -10.45
N LEU A 120 -37.54 -10.31 -10.09
CA LEU A 120 -37.97 -9.21 -10.96
C LEU A 120 -36.87 -8.70 -11.87
N ILE A 121 -35.60 -9.08 -11.65
CA ILE A 121 -34.45 -8.59 -12.43
C ILE A 121 -34.59 -8.88 -13.94
N PRO A 122 -34.99 -10.09 -14.41
CA PRO A 122 -35.21 -10.34 -15.83
C PRO A 122 -36.23 -9.38 -16.44
N THR A 123 -37.30 -9.10 -15.71
CA THR A 123 -38.34 -8.16 -16.12
C THR A 123 -37.78 -6.75 -16.20
N ILE A 124 -37.08 -6.28 -15.16
CA ILE A 124 -36.44 -4.96 -15.15
C ILE A 124 -35.45 -4.81 -16.32
N ILE A 125 -34.63 -5.83 -16.59
CA ILE A 125 -33.71 -5.84 -17.73
C ILE A 125 -34.48 -5.81 -19.06
N TYR A 126 -35.61 -6.52 -19.19
CA TYR A 126 -36.40 -6.50 -20.42
C TYR A 126 -36.90 -5.09 -20.76
N TRP A 127 -37.45 -4.40 -19.75
CA TRP A 127 -38.04 -3.06 -19.90
C TRP A 127 -37.04 -1.91 -19.85
N SER A 128 -35.76 -2.17 -19.57
CA SER A 128 -34.73 -1.12 -19.55
C SER A 128 -34.41 -0.58 -20.96
N PRO A 129 -33.94 0.68 -21.07
CA PRO A 129 -33.46 1.23 -22.34
C PRO A 129 -32.39 0.35 -22.98
N LYS A 130 -32.31 0.34 -24.31
CA LYS A 130 -31.24 -0.37 -25.03
C LYS A 130 -29.88 0.30 -24.84
N THR A 131 -29.86 1.62 -24.67
CA THR A 131 -28.64 2.40 -24.47
C THR A 131 -28.86 3.43 -23.37
N ILE A 132 -27.90 3.57 -22.47
CA ILE A 132 -27.85 4.61 -21.44
C ILE A 132 -26.54 5.37 -21.62
N HIS A 133 -26.63 6.70 -21.73
CA HIS A 133 -25.49 7.59 -21.88
C HIS A 133 -25.52 8.69 -20.82
N ILE A 134 -24.50 8.78 -19.99
CA ILE A 134 -24.38 9.88 -19.02
C ILE A 134 -23.03 10.52 -19.27
N ASP A 135 -23.03 11.78 -19.70
CA ASP A 135 -21.78 12.50 -19.96
C ASP A 135 -20.99 12.71 -18.66
N THR A 136 -21.70 13.12 -17.60
CA THR A 136 -21.11 13.46 -16.31
C THR A 136 -21.95 12.88 -15.16
N LEU A 137 -21.44 11.84 -14.50
CA LEU A 137 -21.98 11.24 -13.28
C LEU A 137 -21.09 11.66 -12.11
N ARG A 138 -21.64 12.46 -11.18
CA ARG A 138 -20.90 12.95 -10.02
C ARG A 138 -21.43 12.40 -8.72
N PHE A 139 -20.51 12.08 -7.83
CA PHE A 139 -20.79 11.59 -6.50
C PHE A 139 -20.33 12.62 -5.47
N TYR A 140 -21.23 13.05 -4.60
CA TYR A 140 -20.98 14.03 -3.55
C TYR A 140 -21.17 13.40 -2.17
N GLU A 141 -20.09 13.36 -1.39
CA GLU A 141 -20.13 13.06 0.04
C GLU A 141 -20.04 14.36 0.82
N GLN A 142 -21.07 14.71 1.60
CA GLN A 142 -21.08 15.97 2.37
C GLN A 142 -20.69 17.19 1.51
N ASP A 143 -21.23 17.25 0.28
CA ASP A 143 -20.99 18.29 -0.73
C ASP A 143 -19.54 18.41 -1.25
N LYS A 144 -18.69 17.43 -0.96
CA LYS A 144 -17.38 17.28 -1.63
C LYS A 144 -17.48 16.29 -2.76
N GLU A 145 -17.18 16.76 -3.97
CA GLU A 145 -17.08 15.91 -5.16
C GLU A 145 -16.01 14.84 -4.93
N GLN A 146 -16.41 13.57 -5.04
CA GLN A 146 -15.53 12.41 -4.88
C GLN A 146 -15.10 11.84 -6.23
N LEU A 147 -15.97 11.92 -7.24
CA LEU A 147 -15.78 11.21 -8.50
C LEU A 147 -16.61 11.86 -9.61
N ASP A 148 -16.02 11.96 -10.80
CA ASP A 148 -16.67 12.41 -12.05
C ASP A 148 -16.43 11.36 -13.16
N LEU A 149 -17.52 10.74 -13.62
CA LEU A 149 -17.48 9.65 -14.59
C LEU A 149 -18.40 9.92 -15.79
N LYS A 150 -17.92 9.54 -16.96
CA LYS A 150 -18.78 9.21 -18.11
C LYS A 150 -19.25 7.77 -18.02
N VAL A 151 -20.52 7.54 -18.33
CA VAL A 151 -21.18 6.24 -18.29
C VAL A 151 -21.81 5.92 -19.64
N ASP A 152 -21.43 4.79 -20.20
CA ASP A 152 -21.97 4.24 -21.43
C ASP A 152 -22.41 2.79 -21.18
N ILE A 153 -23.72 2.54 -21.24
CA ILE A 153 -24.29 1.20 -21.12
C ILE A 153 -25.03 0.86 -22.39
N SER A 154 -24.77 -0.31 -22.95
CA SER A 154 -25.55 -0.85 -24.07
C SER A 154 -26.06 -2.26 -23.78
N LYS A 155 -27.30 -2.54 -24.15
CA LYS A 155 -27.96 -3.82 -23.99
C LYS A 155 -28.12 -4.47 -25.36
N GLN A 156 -27.51 -5.63 -25.54
CA GLN A 156 -27.64 -6.47 -26.74
C GLN A 156 -28.12 -7.86 -26.32
N GLN A 157 -29.36 -8.20 -26.67
CA GLN A 157 -30.01 -9.44 -26.22
C GLN A 157 -30.03 -9.56 -24.68
N GLN A 158 -29.32 -10.53 -24.12
CA GLN A 158 -29.17 -10.77 -22.68
C GLN A 158 -27.85 -10.22 -22.11
N ALA A 159 -27.00 -9.62 -22.94
CA ALA A 159 -25.73 -9.03 -22.54
C ALA A 159 -25.86 -7.53 -22.28
N ILE A 160 -25.27 -7.06 -21.19
CA ILE A 160 -25.16 -5.64 -20.85
C ILE A 160 -23.67 -5.26 -20.91
N GLN A 161 -23.31 -4.44 -21.89
CA GLN A 161 -21.97 -3.85 -21.96
C GLN A 161 -21.93 -2.58 -21.13
N LEU A 162 -21.02 -2.53 -20.17
CA LEU A 162 -20.75 -1.39 -19.32
C LEU A 162 -19.40 -0.80 -19.73
N ASN A 163 -19.36 0.51 -19.95
CA ASN A 163 -18.14 1.28 -20.09
C ASN A 163 -18.26 2.52 -19.19
N LEU A 164 -17.27 2.68 -18.32
CA LEU A 164 -17.10 3.84 -17.46
C LEU A 164 -15.73 4.45 -17.76
N SER A 165 -15.66 5.76 -17.83
CA SER A 165 -14.39 6.48 -17.91
C SER A 165 -14.42 7.74 -17.08
N THR A 166 -13.32 8.11 -16.46
CA THR A 166 -13.20 9.42 -15.81
C THR A 166 -13.22 10.54 -16.85
N ASN A 167 -13.86 11.66 -16.50
CA ASN A 167 -13.88 12.87 -17.34
C ASN A 167 -12.64 13.77 -17.13
N THR A 168 -11.71 13.34 -16.31
CA THR A 168 -10.48 14.07 -15.98
C THR A 168 -9.35 13.73 -16.96
N GLN A 169 -8.25 14.49 -16.90
CA GLN A 169 -7.04 14.22 -17.70
C GLN A 169 -6.40 12.86 -17.37
N ASP A 170 -6.73 12.27 -16.23
CA ASP A 170 -6.23 10.98 -15.79
C ASP A 170 -7.19 9.88 -16.23
N ILE A 171 -6.81 9.16 -17.29
CA ILE A 171 -7.63 8.16 -17.93
C ILE A 171 -7.74 6.94 -17.01
N THR A 172 -8.86 6.83 -16.33
CA THR A 172 -9.31 5.59 -15.69
C THR A 172 -10.52 5.08 -16.46
N GLN A 173 -10.43 3.84 -16.93
CA GLN A 173 -11.45 3.17 -17.72
C GLN A 173 -11.81 1.85 -17.06
N LEU A 174 -13.10 1.59 -16.92
CA LEU A 174 -13.64 0.30 -16.53
C LEU A 174 -14.60 -0.17 -17.62
N SER A 175 -14.36 -1.34 -18.19
CA SER A 175 -15.34 -1.98 -19.06
C SER A 175 -15.65 -3.40 -18.60
N ALA A 176 -16.86 -3.85 -18.85
CA ALA A 176 -17.30 -5.21 -18.55
C ALA A 176 -18.51 -5.61 -19.38
N THR A 177 -18.68 -6.92 -19.58
CA THR A 177 -19.94 -7.50 -20.10
C THR A 177 -20.63 -8.25 -18.98
N LEU A 178 -21.87 -7.90 -18.69
CA LEU A 178 -22.69 -8.51 -17.65
C LEU A 178 -23.76 -9.39 -18.28
N PHE A 179 -23.94 -10.58 -17.72
CA PHE A 179 -24.99 -11.53 -18.09
C PHE A 179 -25.78 -11.92 -16.85
N PHE A 180 -27.10 -11.79 -16.91
CA PHE A 180 -27.93 -12.26 -15.81
C PHE A 180 -28.14 -13.76 -15.89
N ASP A 181 -27.66 -14.49 -14.89
CA ASP A 181 -27.91 -15.91 -14.69
C ASP A 181 -29.15 -16.08 -13.82
N GLN A 182 -30.24 -16.54 -14.44
CA GLN A 182 -31.51 -16.74 -13.75
C GLN A 182 -31.46 -17.90 -12.74
N THR A 183 -30.62 -18.91 -12.98
CA THR A 183 -30.55 -20.09 -12.11
C THR A 183 -29.82 -19.77 -10.82
N ALA A 184 -28.73 -19.01 -10.90
CA ALA A 184 -27.95 -18.56 -9.76
C ALA A 184 -28.43 -17.23 -9.17
N SER A 185 -29.40 -16.55 -9.82
CA SER A 185 -29.89 -15.22 -9.42
C SER A 185 -28.77 -14.18 -9.25
N GLN A 186 -27.84 -14.15 -10.20
CA GLN A 186 -26.65 -13.29 -10.15
C GLN A 186 -26.29 -12.73 -11.52
N PHE A 187 -25.56 -11.62 -11.54
CA PHE A 187 -24.91 -11.11 -12.73
C PHE A 187 -23.50 -11.67 -12.84
N ASN A 188 -23.25 -12.47 -13.87
CA ASN A 188 -21.90 -12.91 -14.21
C ASN A 188 -21.18 -11.78 -14.98
N VAL A 189 -19.94 -11.51 -14.57
CA VAL A 189 -19.06 -10.51 -15.17
C VAL A 189 -18.03 -11.21 -16.05
N GLN A 190 -18.04 -10.85 -17.34
CA GLN A 190 -17.09 -11.34 -18.34
C GLN A 190 -16.38 -10.18 -19.03
N ASN A 191 -15.18 -10.46 -19.55
CA ASN A 191 -14.36 -9.48 -20.28
C ASN A 191 -14.17 -8.16 -19.50
N GLY A 192 -14.13 -8.24 -18.16
CA GLY A 192 -13.88 -7.10 -17.31
C GLY A 192 -12.47 -6.58 -17.56
N LEU A 193 -12.33 -5.26 -17.68
CA LEU A 193 -11.05 -4.61 -17.87
C LEU A 193 -11.04 -3.29 -17.12
N PHE A 194 -10.17 -3.20 -16.12
CA PHE A 194 -9.83 -1.95 -15.48
C PHE A 194 -8.46 -1.47 -15.98
N LYS A 195 -8.41 -0.23 -16.46
CA LYS A 195 -7.18 0.46 -16.84
C LYS A 195 -7.14 1.80 -16.13
N SER A 196 -6.02 2.14 -15.52
CA SER A 196 -5.85 3.45 -14.89
C SER A 196 -4.45 3.99 -15.12
N SER A 197 -4.37 5.26 -15.55
CA SER A 197 -3.15 6.06 -15.41
C SER A 197 -3.05 6.56 -13.98
N LEU A 198 -1.94 6.29 -13.32
CA LEU A 198 -1.77 6.60 -11.90
C LEU A 198 -1.27 8.05 -11.65
N ASN A 199 -1.28 8.91 -12.66
CA ASN A 199 -0.75 10.27 -12.66
C ASN A 199 -1.21 11.13 -11.46
N GLN A 200 -2.47 11.01 -11.03
CA GLN A 200 -3.04 11.68 -9.84
C GLN A 200 -2.31 11.39 -8.51
N PHE A 201 -1.58 10.28 -8.41
CA PHE A 201 -0.76 9.96 -7.23
C PHE A 201 0.71 10.37 -7.42
N GLY A 202 0.99 11.30 -8.35
CA GLY A 202 2.36 11.69 -8.70
C GLY A 202 3.14 10.61 -9.45
N LEU A 203 2.44 9.63 -10.04
CA LEU A 203 3.02 8.49 -10.77
C LEU A 203 2.98 8.79 -12.28
N LYS A 204 4.03 9.40 -12.84
CA LYS A 204 4.12 9.66 -14.28
C LYS A 204 4.24 8.34 -15.06
N ASN A 205 3.64 8.26 -16.25
CA ASN A 205 3.74 7.11 -17.17
C ASN A 205 3.46 5.73 -16.52
N SER A 206 2.69 5.73 -15.44
CA SER A 206 2.43 4.55 -14.64
C SER A 206 1.03 4.07 -14.93
N HIS A 207 0.90 2.79 -15.23
CA HIS A 207 -0.34 2.19 -15.68
C HIS A 207 -0.61 0.89 -14.94
N VAL A 208 -1.89 0.72 -14.61
CA VAL A 208 -2.42 -0.51 -14.04
C VAL A 208 -3.41 -1.08 -15.03
N ILE A 209 -3.24 -2.36 -15.37
CA ILE A 209 -4.15 -3.09 -16.24
C ILE A 209 -4.60 -4.33 -15.48
N LEU A 210 -5.89 -4.38 -15.13
CA LEU A 210 -6.50 -5.48 -14.38
C LEU A 210 -7.67 -6.02 -15.19
N PRO A 211 -7.45 -7.03 -16.05
CA PRO A 211 -8.55 -7.77 -16.62
C PRO A 211 -9.14 -8.69 -15.55
N PHE A 212 -10.46 -8.72 -15.42
CA PHE A 212 -11.17 -9.40 -14.34
C PHE A 212 -12.46 -10.08 -14.81
N THR A 213 -12.92 -11.01 -13.99
CA THR A 213 -14.18 -11.75 -14.13
C THR A 213 -14.79 -11.94 -12.75
N GLY A 214 -16.02 -12.41 -12.67
CA GLY A 214 -16.64 -12.69 -11.39
C GLY A 214 -18.15 -12.71 -11.47
N TRP A 215 -18.80 -12.46 -10.35
CA TRP A 215 -20.25 -12.37 -10.26
C TRP A 215 -20.70 -11.42 -9.15
N VAL A 216 -21.90 -10.90 -9.29
CA VAL A 216 -22.56 -10.04 -8.31
C VAL A 216 -23.99 -10.53 -8.12
N SER A 217 -24.34 -10.85 -6.87
CA SER A 217 -25.69 -11.21 -6.44
C SER A 217 -26.31 -10.07 -5.63
N GLY A 218 -27.54 -10.25 -5.15
CA GLY A 218 -28.21 -9.22 -4.35
C GLY A 218 -27.49 -8.86 -3.04
N ASN A 219 -26.72 -9.77 -2.45
CA ASN A 219 -26.10 -9.59 -1.14
C ASN A 219 -24.59 -9.89 -1.10
N GLN A 220 -23.98 -10.30 -2.21
CA GLN A 220 -22.56 -10.66 -2.28
C GLN A 220 -21.99 -10.36 -3.66
N LEU A 221 -20.69 -10.07 -3.70
CA LEU A 221 -19.90 -10.04 -4.93
C LEU A 221 -18.65 -10.89 -4.78
N ALA A 222 -18.23 -11.49 -5.89
CA ALA A 222 -16.93 -12.11 -6.03
C ALA A 222 -16.29 -11.64 -7.33
N LEU A 223 -15.04 -11.19 -7.25
CA LEU A 223 -14.26 -10.74 -8.40
C LEU A 223 -12.88 -11.38 -8.37
N MET A 224 -12.37 -11.75 -9.54
CA MET A 224 -11.03 -12.30 -9.70
C MET A 224 -10.36 -11.72 -10.94
N THR A 225 -9.09 -11.34 -10.81
CA THR A 225 -8.27 -10.90 -11.94
C THR A 225 -7.72 -12.10 -12.72
N SER A 226 -7.57 -11.93 -14.04
CA SER A 226 -6.86 -12.90 -14.89
C SER A 226 -5.33 -12.81 -14.72
N ASP A 227 -4.63 -13.78 -15.30
CA ASP A 227 -3.17 -13.86 -15.38
C ASP A 227 -2.50 -12.68 -16.10
N LYS A 228 -3.24 -11.99 -16.97
CA LYS A 228 -2.77 -10.80 -17.70
C LYS A 228 -2.79 -9.51 -16.87
N ALA A 229 -3.22 -9.58 -15.61
CA ALA A 229 -3.16 -8.43 -14.71
C ALA A 229 -1.70 -8.04 -14.42
N SER A 230 -1.41 -6.75 -14.61
CA SER A 230 -0.07 -6.21 -14.56
C SER A 230 -0.05 -4.81 -13.97
N ILE A 231 1.07 -4.49 -13.33
CA ILE A 231 1.36 -3.17 -12.81
C ILE A 231 2.70 -2.75 -13.38
N ASN A 232 2.74 -1.56 -13.97
CA ASN A 232 3.98 -0.89 -14.32
C ASN A 232 3.97 0.52 -13.75
N ILE A 233 4.92 0.80 -12.88
CA ILE A 233 5.10 2.06 -12.21
C ILE A 233 6.48 2.60 -12.61
N GLU A 234 6.49 3.80 -13.17
CA GLU A 234 7.71 4.59 -13.31
C GLU A 234 7.94 5.47 -12.07
N LYS A 235 8.99 6.27 -12.11
CA LYS A 235 9.47 7.05 -10.97
C LYS A 235 8.39 7.94 -10.35
N THR A 236 8.21 7.79 -9.04
CA THR A 236 7.20 8.48 -8.25
C THR A 236 7.61 8.72 -6.81
N ASN A 237 6.96 9.69 -6.18
CA ASN A 237 7.09 9.98 -4.77
C ASN A 237 5.77 9.65 -4.06
N LEU A 238 5.67 8.47 -3.45
CA LEU A 238 4.46 8.04 -2.75
C LEU A 238 4.28 8.75 -1.41
N SER A 239 5.38 9.12 -0.76
CA SER A 239 5.39 9.91 0.47
C SER A 239 6.75 10.57 0.67
N ASN A 240 6.85 11.49 1.64
CA ASN A 240 8.13 12.12 1.98
C ASN A 240 9.26 11.12 2.26
N ASP A 241 8.92 9.92 2.73
CA ASP A 241 9.89 8.86 3.02
C ASP A 241 10.04 7.85 1.86
N LEU A 242 9.04 7.65 1.01
CA LEU A 242 9.02 6.57 0.02
C LEU A 242 8.95 7.09 -1.42
N ILE A 243 10.03 6.85 -2.17
CA ILE A 243 10.08 7.02 -3.63
C ILE A 243 10.13 5.63 -4.25
N LEU A 244 9.29 5.35 -5.24
CA LEU A 244 9.50 4.20 -6.13
C LEU A 244 10.13 4.74 -7.42
N ASP A 245 11.23 4.15 -7.86
CA ASP A 245 11.92 4.61 -9.08
C ASP A 245 11.47 3.81 -10.31
N SER A 246 11.25 2.50 -10.14
CA SER A 246 10.54 1.66 -11.09
C SER A 246 9.97 0.44 -10.37
N ALA A 247 8.76 0.02 -10.73
CA ALA A 247 8.21 -1.25 -10.28
C ALA A 247 7.42 -1.92 -11.41
N ALA A 248 7.73 -3.18 -11.69
CA ALA A 248 7.03 -3.97 -12.68
C ALA A 248 6.72 -5.37 -12.12
N GLY A 249 5.51 -5.83 -12.38
CA GLY A 249 5.07 -7.14 -11.89
C GLY A 249 3.69 -7.55 -12.37
N ASN A 250 3.35 -8.78 -12.03
CA ASN A 250 2.03 -9.36 -12.25
C ASN A 250 1.26 -9.40 -10.94
N LEU A 251 -0.05 -9.22 -11.03
CA LEU A 251 -0.92 -9.17 -9.86
C LEU A 251 -2.10 -10.11 -10.08
N ASN A 252 -2.31 -11.04 -9.18
CA ASN A 252 -3.55 -11.80 -9.10
C ASN A 252 -4.30 -11.38 -7.83
N ILE A 253 -5.59 -11.05 -7.96
CA ILE A 253 -6.48 -10.72 -6.84
C ILE A 253 -7.73 -11.54 -7.00
N GLN A 254 -8.16 -12.16 -5.91
CA GLN A 254 -9.52 -12.65 -5.70
C GLN A 254 -10.11 -11.89 -4.50
N LEU A 255 -11.32 -11.40 -4.68
CA LEU A 255 -12.07 -10.57 -3.76
C LEU A 255 -13.46 -11.16 -3.61
N GLU A 256 -13.90 -11.36 -2.37
CA GLU A 256 -15.26 -11.70 -2.01
C GLU A 256 -15.73 -10.75 -0.91
N SER A 257 -16.93 -10.20 -1.07
CA SER A 257 -17.49 -9.23 -0.13
C SER A 257 -19.01 -9.32 -0.08
N LYS A 258 -19.58 -9.06 1.10
CA LYS A 258 -21.02 -8.79 1.26
C LYS A 258 -21.41 -7.44 0.65
N ILE A 259 -22.67 -7.34 0.23
CA ILE A 259 -23.38 -6.14 -0.17
C ILE A 259 -24.60 -5.99 0.76
N PRO A 260 -24.81 -4.84 1.45
CA PRO A 260 -23.87 -3.73 1.56
C PRO A 260 -22.55 -4.15 2.22
N PHE A 261 -21.47 -3.40 1.93
CA PHE A 261 -20.11 -3.73 2.36
C PHE A 261 -20.00 -3.91 3.88
N ASP A 262 -19.51 -5.08 4.30
CA ASP A 262 -19.12 -5.36 5.69
C ASP A 262 -17.66 -5.79 5.73
N ARG A 263 -16.82 -4.99 6.39
CA ARG A 263 -15.38 -5.25 6.55
C ARG A 263 -15.09 -6.60 7.22
N ASN A 264 -15.98 -7.10 8.08
CA ASN A 264 -15.77 -8.39 8.75
C ASN A 264 -16.02 -9.57 7.82
N GLN A 265 -16.75 -9.36 6.72
CA GLN A 265 -17.05 -10.36 5.69
C GLN A 265 -16.29 -10.09 4.39
N LEU A 266 -15.23 -9.29 4.46
CA LEU A 266 -14.31 -9.07 3.36
C LEU A 266 -13.26 -10.19 3.35
N PHE A 267 -13.21 -10.93 2.25
CA PHE A 267 -12.16 -11.90 1.96
C PHE A 267 -11.40 -11.43 0.72
N VAL A 268 -10.07 -11.28 0.86
CA VAL A 268 -9.19 -10.94 -0.26
C VAL A 268 -7.99 -11.85 -0.24
N THR A 269 -7.66 -12.45 -1.37
CA THR A 269 -6.35 -13.06 -1.60
C THR A 269 -5.70 -12.37 -2.77
N ALA A 270 -4.50 -11.85 -2.58
CA ALA A 270 -3.72 -11.24 -3.64
C ALA A 270 -2.32 -11.84 -3.70
N MET A 271 -1.83 -12.12 -4.89
CA MET A 271 -0.46 -12.53 -5.17
C MET A 271 0.18 -11.51 -6.10
N LEU A 272 1.25 -10.88 -5.64
CA LEU A 272 2.06 -9.94 -6.40
C LEU A 272 3.39 -10.60 -6.72
N THR A 273 3.66 -10.83 -8.00
CA THR A 273 4.96 -11.29 -8.49
C THR A 273 5.76 -10.07 -8.94
N MET A 274 6.81 -9.74 -8.19
CA MET A 274 7.69 -8.61 -8.49
C MET A 274 8.82 -9.06 -9.41
N ASN A 275 8.86 -8.50 -10.62
CA ASN A 275 9.93 -8.79 -11.59
C ASN A 275 11.11 -7.85 -11.40
N LYS A 276 10.83 -6.62 -10.98
CA LYS A 276 11.81 -5.61 -10.60
C LYS A 276 11.11 -4.53 -9.78
N LEU A 277 11.68 -4.18 -8.64
CA LEU A 277 11.34 -2.95 -7.93
C LEU A 277 12.60 -2.24 -7.45
N ASN A 278 12.69 -0.96 -7.79
CA ASN A 278 13.69 -0.01 -7.34
C ASN A 278 13.00 1.11 -6.57
N GLY A 279 13.63 1.59 -5.50
CA GLY A 279 13.07 2.69 -4.73
C GLY A 279 14.00 3.19 -3.65
N ILE A 280 13.53 4.21 -2.95
CA ILE A 280 14.21 4.82 -1.82
C ILE A 280 13.21 4.88 -0.67
N TYR A 281 13.58 4.30 0.46
CA TYR A 281 12.85 4.42 1.71
C TYR A 281 13.70 5.17 2.74
N LYS A 282 13.23 6.33 3.20
CA LYS A 282 13.98 7.30 3.99
C LYS A 282 15.29 7.68 3.28
N SER A 283 16.43 7.27 3.84
CA SER A 283 17.78 7.44 3.28
C SER A 283 18.36 6.14 2.72
N SER A 284 17.56 5.07 2.63
CA SER A 284 18.00 3.77 2.13
C SER A 284 17.60 3.58 0.68
N GLU A 285 18.56 3.27 -0.17
CA GLU A 285 18.32 2.95 -1.59
C GLU A 285 18.16 1.44 -1.75
N ILE A 286 17.12 1.02 -2.47
CA ILE A 286 16.75 -0.38 -2.69
C ILE A 286 16.80 -0.63 -4.19
N LYS A 287 17.59 -1.61 -4.60
CA LYS A 287 17.79 -1.98 -6.00
C LYS A 287 17.36 -3.42 -6.26
N SER A 288 16.55 -3.58 -7.30
CA SER A 288 16.12 -4.85 -7.89
C SER A 288 15.54 -5.82 -6.86
N VAL A 289 14.40 -5.45 -6.27
CA VAL A 289 13.56 -6.39 -5.51
C VAL A 289 12.84 -7.32 -6.51
N THR A 290 12.89 -8.61 -6.24
CA THR A 290 12.26 -9.66 -7.05
C THR A 290 11.66 -10.75 -6.14
N GLY A 291 10.60 -11.40 -6.62
CA GLY A 291 9.94 -12.51 -5.93
C GLY A 291 8.47 -12.24 -5.63
N ASP A 292 7.86 -13.17 -4.90
CA ASP A 292 6.41 -13.18 -4.70
C ASP A 292 6.03 -12.64 -3.32
N VAL A 293 4.92 -11.89 -3.29
CA VAL A 293 4.27 -11.41 -2.08
C VAL A 293 2.81 -11.82 -2.11
N ASN A 294 2.40 -12.60 -1.11
CA ASN A 294 1.02 -13.03 -0.91
C ASN A 294 0.38 -12.18 0.19
N ILE A 295 -0.81 -11.67 -0.08
CA ILE A 295 -1.63 -10.89 0.84
C ILE A 295 -2.94 -11.64 1.04
N ILE A 296 -3.32 -11.87 2.29
CA ILE A 296 -4.60 -12.47 2.66
C ILE A 296 -5.28 -11.51 3.62
N VAL A 297 -6.52 -11.14 3.32
CA VAL A 297 -7.40 -10.34 4.17
C VAL A 297 -8.59 -11.20 4.55
N LYS A 298 -8.82 -11.36 5.85
CA LYS A 298 -9.96 -12.10 6.40
C LYS A 298 -10.19 -11.69 7.85
N ASP A 299 -11.44 -11.68 8.31
CA ASP A 299 -11.80 -11.48 9.72
C ASP A 299 -11.20 -10.19 10.32
N ASN A 300 -11.23 -9.09 9.56
CA ASN A 300 -10.65 -7.79 9.95
C ASN A 300 -9.13 -7.85 10.30
N ARG A 301 -8.44 -8.81 9.70
CA ARG A 301 -6.98 -8.99 9.76
C ARG A 301 -6.41 -9.09 8.36
N PHE A 302 -5.14 -8.75 8.24
CA PHE A 302 -4.36 -8.99 7.04
C PHE A 302 -3.08 -9.76 7.39
N MET A 303 -2.66 -10.59 6.45
CA MET A 303 -1.41 -11.31 6.47
C MET A 303 -0.67 -11.04 5.17
N ILE A 304 0.58 -10.61 5.26
CA ILE A 304 1.49 -10.45 4.13
C ILE A 304 2.57 -11.50 4.30
N SER A 305 2.86 -12.28 3.26
CA SER A 305 3.91 -13.30 3.33
C SER A 305 4.72 -13.32 2.05
N THR A 306 5.98 -13.70 2.16
CA THR A 306 6.85 -13.91 1.00
C THR A 306 7.60 -15.23 1.17
N PRO A 307 7.44 -16.17 0.22
CA PRO A 307 8.16 -17.44 0.26
C PRO A 307 9.64 -17.27 -0.12
N ALA A 308 9.96 -16.26 -0.94
CA ALA A 308 11.32 -15.92 -1.35
C ALA A 308 11.35 -14.52 -1.96
N LEU A 309 11.71 -13.51 -1.16
CA LEU A 309 12.03 -12.17 -1.64
C LEU A 309 13.54 -12.03 -1.77
N ASN A 310 14.01 -11.60 -2.94
CA ASN A 310 15.41 -11.33 -3.21
C ASN A 310 15.60 -9.85 -3.53
N VAL A 311 16.59 -9.22 -2.91
CA VAL A 311 16.98 -7.84 -3.21
C VAL A 311 18.45 -7.84 -3.61
N GLN A 312 18.75 -7.25 -4.76
CA GLN A 312 20.14 -7.20 -5.24
C GLN A 312 21.01 -6.38 -4.30
N GLU A 313 20.53 -5.19 -3.90
CA GLU A 313 21.25 -4.29 -3.01
C GLU A 313 20.29 -3.44 -2.18
N VAL A 314 20.58 -3.34 -0.88
CA VAL A 314 20.04 -2.30 0.00
C VAL A 314 21.23 -1.48 0.46
N ASN A 315 21.28 -0.21 0.07
CA ASN A 315 22.35 0.70 0.45
C ASN A 315 21.87 1.68 1.53
N MET A 316 22.49 1.58 2.71
CA MET A 316 22.22 2.44 3.87
C MET A 316 23.46 3.26 4.26
N GLY A 317 24.32 3.59 3.30
CA GLY A 317 25.71 4.05 3.52
C GLY A 317 26.72 2.89 3.52
N ILE A 318 26.22 1.67 3.73
CA ILE A 318 26.93 0.43 3.49
C ILE A 318 26.01 -0.44 2.61
N ALA A 319 26.60 -1.08 1.59
CA ALA A 319 25.86 -1.89 0.63
C ALA A 319 25.66 -3.33 1.15
N PHE A 320 24.42 -3.67 1.48
CA PHE A 320 23.98 -5.04 1.76
C PHE A 320 23.53 -5.68 0.45
N LYS A 321 24.31 -6.64 -0.05
CA LYS A 321 24.09 -7.28 -1.34
C LYS A 321 23.38 -8.62 -1.20
N LYS A 322 22.67 -9.07 -2.25
CA LYS A 322 22.01 -10.38 -2.31
C LYS A 322 21.15 -10.66 -1.07
N VAL A 323 20.36 -9.68 -0.64
CA VAL A 323 19.49 -9.81 0.52
C VAL A 323 18.42 -10.86 0.21
N LYS A 324 18.21 -11.81 1.11
CA LYS A 324 17.19 -12.85 0.99
C LYS A 324 16.27 -12.79 2.21
N LEU A 325 14.98 -12.67 1.95
CA LEU A 325 13.94 -12.64 2.98
C LEU A 325 12.89 -13.72 2.70
N VAL A 326 12.59 -14.51 3.72
CA VAL A 326 11.45 -15.44 3.76
C VAL A 326 10.74 -15.19 5.07
N GLY A 327 9.48 -14.79 5.02
CA GLY A 327 8.76 -14.39 6.22
C GLY A 327 7.32 -13.98 5.99
N SER A 328 6.69 -13.55 7.08
CA SER A 328 5.32 -13.05 7.07
C SER A 328 5.10 -11.99 8.13
N TYR A 329 4.14 -11.13 7.88
CA TYR A 329 3.62 -10.14 8.78
C TYR A 329 2.11 -10.33 8.94
N SER A 330 1.59 -10.31 10.17
CA SER A 330 0.15 -10.32 10.41
C SER A 330 -0.26 -9.26 11.42
N ALA A 331 -1.32 -8.51 11.10
CA ALA A 331 -1.89 -7.50 11.98
C ALA A 331 -3.41 -7.40 11.79
N SER A 332 -4.07 -6.74 12.75
CA SER A 332 -5.46 -6.29 12.60
C SER A 332 -5.48 -4.90 11.97
N PHE A 333 -6.50 -4.61 11.15
CA PHE A 333 -6.70 -3.24 10.62
C PHE A 333 -6.91 -2.20 11.72
N LYS A 334 -7.37 -2.59 12.92
CA LYS A 334 -7.50 -1.67 14.08
C LYS A 334 -6.14 -1.21 14.62
N ALA A 335 -5.08 -1.98 14.39
CA ALA A 335 -3.74 -1.69 14.91
C ALA A 335 -2.65 -2.22 13.96
N PRO A 336 -2.53 -1.67 12.74
CA PRO A 336 -1.66 -2.21 11.70
C PRO A 336 -0.17 -2.11 12.02
N SER A 337 0.24 -1.32 13.02
CA SER A 337 1.62 -1.18 13.50
C SER A 337 1.97 -2.07 14.71
N LYS A 338 0.99 -2.79 15.26
CA LYS A 338 1.15 -3.66 16.44
C LYS A 338 1.15 -5.15 16.07
N GLY A 339 1.45 -5.47 14.82
CA GLY A 339 1.43 -6.83 14.31
C GLY A 339 2.59 -7.70 14.78
N VAL A 340 2.65 -8.87 14.18
CA VAL A 340 3.71 -9.85 14.41
C VAL A 340 4.44 -10.09 13.10
N VAL A 341 5.77 -9.92 13.12
CA VAL A 341 6.67 -10.31 12.03
C VAL A 341 7.27 -11.67 12.38
N THR A 342 7.33 -12.59 11.42
CA THR A 342 8.06 -13.86 11.52
C THR A 342 8.96 -14.01 10.31
N TRP A 343 10.19 -14.45 10.49
CA TRP A 343 11.08 -14.76 9.38
C TRP A 343 11.72 -16.14 9.57
N LYS A 344 11.81 -16.88 8.47
CA LYS A 344 12.56 -18.13 8.37
C LYS A 344 13.96 -17.88 7.82
N LYS A 345 14.14 -16.80 7.06
CA LYS A 345 15.41 -16.42 6.47
C LYS A 345 15.47 -14.90 6.35
N LEU A 346 16.52 -14.31 6.88
CA LEU A 346 16.85 -12.90 6.70
C LEU A 346 18.37 -12.79 6.71
N GLN A 347 18.96 -12.66 5.53
CA GLN A 347 20.41 -12.62 5.36
C GLN A 347 20.82 -11.68 4.24
N ALA A 348 22.06 -11.19 4.29
CA ALA A 348 22.67 -10.37 3.26
C ALA A 348 24.19 -10.63 3.21
N ASN A 349 24.79 -10.32 2.07
CA ASN A 349 26.24 -10.28 1.90
C ASN A 349 26.73 -8.86 2.20
N ILE A 350 27.83 -8.76 2.95
CA ILE A 350 28.46 -7.50 3.32
C ILE A 350 29.95 -7.76 3.56
N PHE A 351 30.82 -6.86 3.09
CA PHE A 351 32.28 -6.95 3.27
C PHE A 351 32.85 -8.34 2.92
N SER A 352 32.45 -8.88 1.77
CA SER A 352 32.70 -10.25 1.29
C SER A 352 32.32 -11.42 2.21
N GLY A 353 31.75 -11.15 3.38
CA GLY A 353 31.14 -12.13 4.25
C GLY A 353 29.61 -12.06 4.18
N SER A 354 28.97 -12.52 5.24
CA SER A 354 27.52 -12.54 5.35
C SER A 354 27.04 -12.15 6.75
N ILE A 355 25.87 -11.54 6.78
CA ILE A 355 25.11 -11.30 8.00
C ILE A 355 23.76 -11.99 7.92
N PHE A 356 23.27 -12.49 9.03
CA PHE A 356 21.94 -13.09 9.09
C PHE A 356 21.32 -12.95 10.47
N ILE A 357 20.00 -12.85 10.51
CA ILE A 357 19.23 -12.89 11.75
C ILE A 357 18.64 -14.29 11.87
N GLU A 358 18.84 -14.93 13.03
CA GLU A 358 18.31 -16.27 13.28
C GLU A 358 16.78 -16.29 13.14
N PRO A 359 16.18 -17.39 12.64
CA PRO A 359 14.73 -17.49 12.48
C PRO A 359 14.01 -17.18 13.79
N SER A 360 13.11 -16.21 13.76
CA SER A 360 12.41 -15.77 14.98
C SER A 360 11.09 -15.07 14.65
N LYS A 361 10.40 -14.69 15.71
CA LYS A 361 9.12 -13.97 15.72
C LYS A 361 9.29 -12.70 16.56
N LEU A 362 8.92 -11.57 15.98
CA LEU A 362 8.92 -10.27 16.61
C LEU A 362 7.48 -9.80 16.81
N ASN A 363 7.06 -9.62 18.06
CA ASN A 363 5.76 -9.02 18.37
C ASN A 363 5.91 -7.53 18.67
N LEU A 364 5.47 -6.68 17.72
CA LEU A 364 5.61 -5.22 17.82
C LEU A 364 4.74 -4.62 18.94
N ALA A 365 3.74 -5.36 19.45
CA ALA A 365 2.94 -4.95 20.59
C ALA A 365 3.63 -5.22 21.94
N LYS A 366 4.65 -6.08 21.99
CA LYS A 366 5.30 -6.57 23.23
C LYS A 366 6.78 -6.20 23.32
N LEU A 367 7.12 -4.96 22.96
CA LEU A 367 8.48 -4.45 23.14
C LEU A 367 8.83 -4.27 24.63
N PRO A 368 10.10 -4.51 25.05
CA PRO A 368 11.26 -4.80 24.22
C PRO A 368 11.34 -6.26 23.73
N GLN A 369 12.00 -6.48 22.59
CA GLN A 369 12.21 -7.81 22.00
C GLN A 369 13.66 -7.94 21.53
N GLN A 370 14.33 -9.06 21.82
CA GLN A 370 15.72 -9.29 21.44
C GLN A 370 15.83 -10.23 20.23
N LEU A 371 16.74 -9.91 19.32
CA LEU A 371 17.05 -10.60 18.07
C LEU A 371 18.53 -10.99 18.06
N SER A 372 18.83 -12.15 17.49
CA SER A 372 20.19 -12.67 17.33
C SER A 372 20.68 -12.37 15.92
N LEU A 373 21.60 -11.39 15.79
CA LEU A 373 22.28 -11.08 14.53
C LEU A 373 23.66 -11.74 14.54
N LYS A 374 23.94 -12.56 13.53
CA LYS A 374 25.23 -13.24 13.34
C LYS A 374 25.97 -12.67 12.15
N LEU A 375 27.27 -12.55 12.30
CA LEU A 375 28.22 -12.14 11.28
C LEU A 375 29.13 -13.32 10.98
N LYS A 376 29.37 -13.59 9.71
CA LYS A 376 30.21 -14.69 9.28
C LYS A 376 31.17 -14.26 8.18
N GLN A 377 32.45 -14.50 8.41
CA GLN A 377 33.57 -14.31 7.50
C GLN A 377 33.70 -12.89 6.95
N ILE A 378 33.37 -11.90 7.77
CA ILE A 378 33.48 -10.48 7.42
C ILE A 378 34.95 -10.12 7.22
N GLN A 379 35.29 -9.53 6.07
CA GLN A 379 36.67 -9.20 5.74
C GLN A 379 37.05 -7.83 6.31
N LEU A 380 38.00 -7.79 7.27
CA LEU A 380 38.45 -6.56 7.92
C LEU A 380 38.99 -5.54 6.92
N LYS A 381 39.73 -6.00 5.90
CA LYS A 381 40.27 -5.15 4.84
C LYS A 381 39.19 -4.31 4.14
N GLU A 382 37.98 -4.87 3.95
CA GLU A 382 36.88 -4.18 3.26
C GLU A 382 36.17 -3.17 4.16
N ILE A 383 36.16 -3.42 5.48
CA ILE A 383 35.70 -2.44 6.47
C ILE A 383 36.63 -1.23 6.44
N LEU A 384 37.95 -1.47 6.54
CA LEU A 384 38.96 -0.41 6.56
C LEU A 384 39.01 0.39 5.24
N ALA A 385 38.79 -0.28 4.10
CA ALA A 385 38.69 0.41 2.81
C ALA A 385 37.49 1.36 2.70
N LYS A 386 36.40 1.11 3.44
CA LYS A 386 35.24 2.02 3.49
C LYS A 386 35.44 3.22 4.42
N TYR A 387 36.41 3.15 5.33
CA TYR A 387 36.78 4.25 6.21
C TYR A 387 38.29 4.53 6.06
N PRO A 388 38.71 5.15 4.94
CA PRO A 388 40.12 5.39 4.67
C PRO A 388 40.66 6.45 5.63
N ALA A 389 41.30 5.99 6.70
CA ALA A 389 42.17 6.81 7.52
C ALA A 389 43.61 6.68 7.00
N GLU A 390 44.34 7.79 6.95
CA GLU A 390 45.72 7.81 6.45
C GLU A 390 46.57 6.77 7.18
N GLY A 391 47.15 5.86 6.39
CA GLY A 391 48.02 4.77 6.83
C GLY A 391 47.40 3.74 7.77
N LEU A 392 46.06 3.67 7.87
CA LEU A 392 45.37 2.56 8.52
C LEU A 392 45.13 1.43 7.51
N ALA A 393 45.68 0.25 7.78
CA ALA A 393 45.47 -0.94 6.98
C ALA A 393 45.38 -2.18 7.89
N GLY A 394 44.79 -3.24 7.36
CA GLY A 394 44.70 -4.48 8.11
C GLY A 394 43.98 -5.57 7.34
N VAL A 395 44.32 -6.81 7.68
CA VAL A 395 43.73 -8.02 7.13
C VAL A 395 43.26 -8.91 8.27
N GLY A 396 42.13 -9.55 8.06
CA GLY A 396 41.48 -10.41 9.05
C GLY A 396 40.13 -10.89 8.56
N THR A 397 39.71 -12.03 9.07
CA THR A 397 38.36 -12.56 8.87
C THR A 397 37.65 -12.60 10.21
N ILE A 398 36.50 -11.93 10.29
CA ILE A 398 35.76 -11.70 11.53
C ILE A 398 34.43 -12.47 11.51
N ASP A 399 34.21 -13.25 12.55
CA ASP A 399 32.90 -13.78 12.93
C ASP A 399 32.35 -12.98 14.12
N GLY A 400 31.04 -12.97 14.28
CA GLY A 400 30.43 -12.18 15.33
C GLY A 400 29.00 -12.56 15.69
N TYR A 401 28.61 -12.14 16.88
CA TYR A 401 27.29 -12.32 17.44
C TYR A 401 26.85 -11.03 18.14
N LEU A 402 25.74 -10.45 17.69
CA LEU A 402 25.20 -9.18 18.19
C LEU A 402 23.76 -9.40 18.68
N PRO A 403 23.52 -9.35 20.01
CA PRO A 403 22.18 -9.33 20.58
C PRO A 403 21.52 -7.96 20.36
N VAL A 404 20.65 -7.85 19.36
CA VAL A 404 19.96 -6.61 19.00
C VAL A 404 18.61 -6.55 19.72
N THR A 405 18.41 -5.54 20.57
CA THR A 405 17.16 -5.31 21.27
C THR A 405 16.39 -4.18 20.58
N LEU A 406 15.15 -4.47 20.19
CA LEU A 406 14.21 -3.48 19.67
C LEU A 406 13.44 -2.85 20.83
N LEU A 407 13.52 -1.53 20.94
CA LEU A 407 12.92 -0.71 21.98
C LEU A 407 11.83 0.19 21.40
N LYS A 408 10.92 0.63 22.27
CA LYS A 408 9.91 1.64 21.93
C LYS A 408 10.40 3.01 22.38
N ALA A 409 10.57 3.92 21.44
CA ALA A 409 10.89 5.31 21.70
C ALA A 409 9.67 6.20 21.48
N LYS A 410 9.45 7.17 22.38
CA LYS A 410 8.47 8.23 22.16
C LYS A 410 9.21 9.45 21.63
N LYS A 411 8.96 9.85 20.38
CA LYS A 411 9.31 11.18 19.87
C LYS A 411 8.06 12.05 19.83
N LYS A 412 8.24 13.37 19.78
CA LYS A 412 7.15 14.37 19.69
C LYS A 412 6.23 14.13 18.47
N ASP A 413 6.69 13.40 17.46
CA ASP A 413 6.00 13.09 16.20
C ASP A 413 5.55 11.61 16.10
N GLY A 414 5.38 10.93 17.24
CA GLY A 414 4.88 9.55 17.31
C GLY A 414 5.84 8.55 17.96
N SER A 415 5.44 7.26 17.94
CA SER A 415 6.30 6.18 18.45
C SER A 415 7.29 5.76 17.35
N VAL A 416 8.58 5.84 17.67
CA VAL A 416 9.68 5.37 16.80
C VAL A 416 10.29 4.12 17.43
N PHE A 417 10.85 3.23 16.62
CA PHE A 417 11.62 2.11 17.14
C PHE A 417 13.08 2.52 17.31
N GLU A 418 13.67 2.14 18.45
CA GLU A 418 15.10 2.30 18.71
C GLU A 418 15.76 0.92 18.79
N LEU A 419 17.02 0.86 18.36
CA LEU A 419 17.83 -0.35 18.43
C LEU A 419 18.90 -0.17 19.51
N ALA A 420 19.14 -1.23 20.29
CA ALA A 420 20.25 -1.28 21.23
C ALA A 420 20.99 -2.61 21.10
N ILE A 421 22.31 -2.59 21.21
CA ILE A 421 23.15 -3.79 21.30
C ILE A 421 23.84 -3.76 22.65
N LYS A 422 23.78 -4.88 23.38
CA LYS A 422 24.54 -5.06 24.62
C LYS A 422 25.35 -6.33 24.53
N ASN A 423 26.62 -6.24 24.89
CA ASN A 423 27.55 -7.38 24.95
C ASN A 423 27.65 -8.16 23.62
N GLY A 424 27.64 -7.44 22.49
CA GLY A 424 27.98 -8.04 21.20
C GLY A 424 29.43 -8.51 21.22
N GLN A 425 29.73 -9.59 20.50
CA GLN A 425 31.07 -10.18 20.44
C GLN A 425 31.50 -10.34 19.00
N LEU A 426 32.76 -10.01 18.74
CA LEU A 426 33.45 -10.19 17.47
C LEU A 426 34.73 -10.97 17.76
N THR A 427 35.11 -11.87 16.85
CA THR A 427 36.38 -12.57 16.93
C THR A 427 36.95 -12.76 15.55
N THR A 428 38.27 -12.66 15.45
CA THR A 428 38.97 -13.13 14.26
C THR A 428 39.03 -14.66 14.26
N ILE A 429 38.94 -15.26 13.08
CA ILE A 429 39.05 -16.71 12.89
C ILE A 429 40.52 -17.12 12.74
N ASN A 430 41.29 -16.30 12.03
CA ASN A 430 42.69 -16.53 11.71
C ASN A 430 43.51 -15.35 12.20
N GLU A 431 44.82 -15.58 12.31
CA GLU A 431 45.81 -14.51 12.46
C GLU A 431 45.77 -13.53 11.28
N GLY A 432 46.32 -12.35 11.50
CA GLY A 432 46.39 -11.29 10.50
C GLY A 432 47.32 -10.18 10.93
N TYR A 433 47.16 -9.01 10.31
CA TYR A 433 47.96 -7.85 10.66
C TYR A 433 47.12 -6.57 10.72
N LEU A 434 47.63 -5.61 11.48
CA LEU A 434 47.17 -4.25 11.58
C LEU A 434 48.37 -3.33 11.37
N GLN A 435 48.16 -2.27 10.61
CA GLN A 435 49.12 -1.22 10.36
C GLN A 435 48.43 0.11 10.61
N PHE A 436 49.07 0.98 11.40
CA PHE A 436 48.61 2.34 11.57
C PHE A 436 49.79 3.31 11.59
N GLU A 437 49.91 4.11 10.54
CA GLU A 437 50.99 5.06 10.38
C GLU A 437 50.49 6.37 9.76
N ASN A 438 50.42 7.44 10.55
CA ASN A 438 50.10 8.77 10.01
C ASN A 438 51.11 9.83 10.48
N SER A 439 51.09 10.98 9.80
CA SER A 439 51.97 12.12 10.08
C SER A 439 51.82 12.64 11.52
N ALA A 440 50.59 12.67 12.05
CA ALA A 440 50.30 13.12 13.42
C ALA A 440 50.95 12.21 14.49
N LEU A 441 50.85 10.89 14.33
CA LEU A 441 51.47 9.91 15.23
C LEU A 441 52.98 9.98 15.19
N LYS A 442 53.58 10.18 14.00
CA LYS A 442 55.03 10.37 13.85
C LYS A 442 55.51 11.58 14.66
N ASN A 443 54.83 12.73 14.52
CA ASN A 443 55.17 13.96 15.24
C ASN A 443 54.98 13.81 16.75
N TYR A 444 53.92 13.11 17.18
CA TYR A 444 53.65 12.89 18.60
C TYR A 444 54.68 11.95 19.26
N ALA A 445 55.13 10.92 18.53
CA ALA A 445 56.16 9.98 18.97
C ALA A 445 57.55 10.61 19.09
N GLN A 446 57.89 11.61 18.27
CA GLN A 446 59.17 12.32 18.34
C GLN A 446 59.39 13.00 19.70
N ASN A 447 58.31 13.49 20.32
CA ASN A 447 58.36 14.24 21.58
C ASN A 447 58.09 13.37 22.82
N ASN A 448 57.82 12.07 22.66
CA ASN A 448 57.39 11.19 23.76
C ASN A 448 57.99 9.76 23.60
N PRO A 449 59.08 9.41 24.33
CA PRO A 449 59.77 8.13 24.18
C PRO A 449 58.88 6.89 24.38
N ASN A 450 57.95 6.93 25.34
CA ASN A 450 57.00 5.83 25.58
C ASN A 450 56.00 5.66 24.42
N MET A 451 55.62 6.76 23.77
CA MET A 451 54.74 6.73 22.61
C MET A 451 55.47 6.22 21.37
N LYS A 452 56.78 6.46 21.26
CA LYS A 452 57.60 5.92 20.17
C LYS A 452 57.49 4.39 20.09
N ILE A 453 57.63 3.71 21.23
CA ILE A 453 57.50 2.25 21.31
C ILE A 453 56.11 1.80 20.83
N LEU A 454 55.03 2.42 21.31
CA LEU A 454 53.67 2.09 20.86
C LEU A 454 53.48 2.33 19.36
N THR A 455 53.95 3.47 18.84
CA THR A 455 53.84 3.78 17.42
C THR A 455 54.68 2.84 16.55
N ASP A 456 55.83 2.38 17.03
CA ASP A 456 56.64 1.40 16.31
C ASP A 456 55.96 0.01 16.32
N ILE A 457 55.35 -0.39 17.44
CA ILE A 457 54.58 -1.65 17.52
C ILE A 457 53.44 -1.68 16.50
N ILE A 458 52.63 -0.61 16.40
CA ILE A 458 51.43 -0.60 15.54
C ILE A 458 51.71 -0.37 14.04
N LYS A 459 52.95 -0.04 13.65
CA LYS A 459 53.32 0.12 12.21
C LYS A 459 53.21 -1.19 11.43
N ASN A 460 53.49 -2.31 12.08
CA ASN A 460 53.49 -3.63 11.45
C ASN A 460 53.09 -4.71 12.48
N PHE A 461 51.88 -4.58 13.02
CA PHE A 461 51.41 -5.42 14.12
C PHE A 461 50.77 -6.69 13.60
N HIS A 462 51.44 -7.83 13.80
CA HIS A 462 50.89 -9.15 13.49
C HIS A 462 50.16 -9.69 14.71
N TYR A 463 48.83 -9.87 14.59
CA TYR A 463 48.02 -10.39 15.68
C TYR A 463 47.73 -11.87 15.47
N THR A 464 47.79 -12.63 16.57
CA THR A 464 47.35 -14.03 16.64
C THR A 464 45.90 -14.14 17.10
N LYS A 465 45.43 -13.12 17.83
CA LYS A 465 44.06 -13.07 18.36
C LYS A 465 43.56 -11.64 18.41
N LEU A 466 42.41 -11.39 17.79
CA LEU A 466 41.67 -10.14 17.90
C LEU A 466 40.24 -10.45 18.32
N GLN A 467 39.87 -9.95 19.48
CA GLN A 467 38.51 -10.02 20.02
C GLN A 467 37.93 -8.62 20.17
N GLY A 468 36.63 -8.50 19.92
CA GLY A 468 35.89 -7.25 20.01
C GLY A 468 34.62 -7.41 20.83
N THR A 469 34.28 -6.38 21.60
CA THR A 469 33.00 -6.25 22.27
C THR A 469 32.26 -5.05 21.70
N VAL A 470 30.96 -5.19 21.45
CA VAL A 470 30.14 -4.15 20.82
C VAL A 470 28.97 -3.81 21.73
N ASN A 471 28.86 -2.51 22.05
CA ASN A 471 27.67 -1.95 22.67
C ASN A 471 27.16 -0.81 21.79
N TYR A 472 25.84 -0.69 21.65
CA TYR A 472 25.21 0.38 20.90
C TYR A 472 23.95 0.87 21.61
N ALA A 473 23.87 2.17 21.86
CA ALA A 473 22.68 2.82 22.40
C ALA A 473 22.74 4.31 22.11
N ASN A 474 21.58 4.95 21.94
CA ASN A 474 21.47 6.40 21.74
C ASN A 474 22.40 6.92 20.62
N GLU A 475 22.45 6.18 19.51
CA GLU A 475 23.28 6.49 18.33
C GLU A 475 24.79 6.34 18.52
N ILE A 476 25.26 6.04 19.73
CA ILE A 476 26.66 5.80 20.04
C ILE A 476 26.98 4.32 20.02
N ALA A 477 27.95 3.92 19.19
CA ALA A 477 28.57 2.61 19.22
C ALA A 477 29.88 2.67 20.03
N LYS A 478 30.04 1.74 20.97
CA LYS A 478 31.28 1.53 21.72
C LYS A 478 31.86 0.17 21.34
N LEU A 479 33.07 0.17 20.82
CA LEU A 479 33.82 -1.02 20.40
C LEU A 479 35.05 -1.17 21.30
N GLY A 480 35.08 -2.21 22.12
CA GLY A 480 36.25 -2.57 22.92
C GLY A 480 37.02 -3.70 22.26
N LEU A 481 38.26 -3.47 21.86
CA LEU A 481 39.14 -4.43 21.19
C LEU A 481 40.22 -4.93 22.15
N ASN A 482 40.42 -6.25 22.19
CA ASN A 482 41.57 -6.90 22.81
C ASN A 482 42.35 -7.62 21.71
N ILE A 483 43.60 -7.19 21.50
CA ILE A 483 44.43 -7.65 20.40
C ILE A 483 45.74 -8.19 20.97
N GLN A 484 46.03 -9.45 20.68
CA GLN A 484 47.24 -10.15 21.12
C GLN A 484 48.10 -10.42 19.89
N GLY A 485 49.38 -10.09 19.98
CA GLY A 485 50.28 -10.18 18.84
C GLY A 485 51.67 -9.67 19.14
N SER A 486 52.39 -9.32 18.08
CA SER A 486 53.76 -8.82 18.15
C SER A 486 54.10 -8.03 16.89
N ASN A 487 55.10 -7.16 17.00
CA ASN A 487 55.80 -6.63 15.85
C ASN A 487 57.26 -7.11 15.91
N LEU A 488 57.69 -7.88 14.92
CA LEU A 488 59.06 -8.44 14.86
C LEU A 488 60.13 -7.36 14.71
N ASP A 489 59.77 -6.19 14.18
CA ASP A 489 60.66 -5.04 13.98
C ASP A 489 60.98 -4.31 15.29
N VAL A 490 60.33 -4.68 16.40
CA VAL A 490 60.44 -4.01 17.70
C VAL A 490 60.78 -5.00 18.80
N GLU A 491 61.82 -4.71 19.60
CA GLU A 491 62.14 -5.44 20.83
C GLU A 491 62.23 -6.98 20.65
N ASN A 492 62.71 -7.45 19.50
CA ASN A 492 62.78 -8.88 19.12
C ASN A 492 61.42 -9.60 19.12
N GLY A 493 60.32 -8.91 18.77
CA GLY A 493 59.01 -9.55 18.64
C GLY A 493 58.36 -9.91 19.97
N LYS A 494 58.68 -9.19 21.06
CA LYS A 494 58.01 -9.39 22.36
C LYS A 494 56.49 -9.38 22.19
N ALA A 495 55.83 -10.27 22.92
CA ALA A 495 54.38 -10.35 22.92
C ALA A 495 53.77 -9.07 23.51
N VAL A 496 52.75 -8.55 22.83
CA VAL A 496 52.03 -7.33 23.18
C VAL A 496 50.54 -7.63 23.26
N ASN A 497 49.91 -7.11 24.31
CA ASN A 497 48.47 -7.09 24.46
C ASN A 497 47.97 -5.64 24.37
N LEU A 498 47.24 -5.33 23.30
CA LEU A 498 46.65 -4.01 23.07
C LEU A 498 45.17 -4.03 23.47
N ASN A 499 44.77 -3.04 24.26
CA ASN A 499 43.39 -2.81 24.62
C ASN A 499 42.97 -1.44 24.06
N ILE A 500 42.05 -1.44 23.10
CA ILE A 500 41.61 -0.22 22.41
C ILE A 500 40.12 -0.06 22.61
N ASN A 501 39.69 1.12 23.05
CA ASN A 501 38.28 1.48 23.12
C ASN A 501 38.00 2.55 22.08
N LEU A 502 37.02 2.28 21.24
CA LEU A 502 36.55 3.20 20.20
C LEU A 502 35.10 3.57 20.50
N GLU A 503 34.79 4.85 20.29
CA GLU A 503 33.43 5.38 20.42
C GLU A 503 33.10 6.16 19.16
N GLU A 504 31.95 5.88 18.56
CA GLU A 504 31.53 6.50 17.31
C GLU A 504 30.04 6.84 17.34
N ASN A 505 29.70 7.98 16.73
CA ASN A 505 28.31 8.32 16.47
C ASN A 505 27.90 7.72 15.12
N MET A 506 27.12 6.63 15.18
CA MET A 506 26.74 5.86 14.00
C MET A 506 25.88 6.66 13.02
N THR A 507 25.05 7.59 13.51
CA THR A 507 24.23 8.45 12.65
C THR A 507 25.12 9.34 11.79
N LYS A 508 26.07 10.06 12.42
CA LYS A 508 27.01 10.92 11.71
C LYS A 508 27.91 10.15 10.75
N LEU A 509 28.40 8.98 11.17
CA LEU A 509 29.21 8.10 10.34
C LEU A 509 28.43 7.66 9.09
N LEU A 510 27.24 7.10 9.25
CA LEU A 510 26.43 6.62 8.12
C LEU A 510 26.04 7.76 7.19
N MET A 511 25.72 8.95 7.70
CA MET A 511 25.48 10.13 6.88
C MET A 511 26.72 10.54 6.07
N SER A 512 27.91 10.53 6.69
CA SER A 512 29.17 10.83 6.00
C SER A 512 29.47 9.81 4.90
N LEU A 513 29.29 8.51 5.18
CA LEU A 513 29.46 7.44 4.20
C LEU A 513 28.48 7.56 3.04
N GLN A 514 27.21 7.88 3.32
CA GLN A 514 26.21 8.13 2.28
C GLN A 514 26.58 9.32 1.38
N LEU A 515 27.20 10.38 1.91
CA LEU A 515 27.62 11.53 1.11
C LEU A 515 28.87 11.26 0.26
N SER A 516 29.72 10.32 0.69
CA SER A 516 30.96 9.95 0.01
C SER A 516 30.76 8.87 -1.06
N ASP A 517 29.82 7.94 -0.87
CA ASP A 517 29.49 6.92 -1.87
C ASP A 517 28.67 7.55 -3.03
N GLN A 518 28.73 6.94 -4.22
CA GLN A 518 27.90 7.30 -5.38
C GLN A 518 26.43 6.98 -5.11
N ILE A 519 25.78 7.80 -4.28
CA ILE A 519 24.34 7.74 -4.00
C ILE A 519 23.56 8.42 -5.11
N SER A 520 22.33 7.97 -5.33
CA SER A 520 21.44 8.63 -6.27
C SER A 520 21.12 10.07 -5.81
N GLU A 521 21.03 11.00 -6.76
CA GLU A 521 20.73 12.42 -6.50
C GLU A 521 19.51 12.68 -5.58
N PRO A 522 18.41 11.90 -5.63
CA PRO A 522 17.30 12.06 -4.69
C PRO A 522 17.69 11.78 -3.23
N VAL A 523 18.51 10.75 -2.97
CA VAL A 523 19.02 10.45 -1.62
C VAL A 523 19.90 11.60 -1.14
N ARG A 524 20.78 12.11 -2.02
CA ARG A 524 21.69 13.22 -1.71
C ARG A 524 20.93 14.48 -1.28
N LYS A 525 19.88 14.86 -2.01
CA LYS A 525 19.02 16.00 -1.67
C LYS A 525 18.32 15.83 -0.33
N ARG A 526 17.84 14.62 0.00
CA ARG A 526 17.20 14.34 1.30
C ARG A 526 18.17 14.49 2.47
N ILE A 527 19.39 13.97 2.33
CA ILE A 527 20.43 14.10 3.36
C ILE A 527 20.79 15.58 3.55
N GLN A 528 20.98 16.33 2.47
CA GLN A 528 21.25 17.77 2.54
C GLN A 528 20.12 18.56 3.20
N ALA A 529 18.86 18.24 2.90
CA ALA A 529 17.70 18.89 3.53
C ALA A 529 17.63 18.59 5.03
N HIS A 530 17.97 17.36 5.44
CA HIS A 530 18.04 16.97 6.84
C HIS A 530 19.12 17.76 7.59
N LEU A 531 20.33 17.85 7.02
CA LEU A 531 21.45 18.61 7.59
C LEU A 531 21.12 20.10 7.74
N LYS A 532 20.45 20.71 6.76
CA LYS A 532 19.98 22.10 6.87
C LYS A 532 19.02 22.28 8.05
N LYS A 533 18.08 21.36 8.24
CA LYS A 533 17.10 21.41 9.33
C LYS A 533 17.71 21.20 10.72
N GLU A 534 18.77 20.39 10.82
CA GLU A 534 19.54 20.26 12.06
C GLU A 534 20.42 21.47 12.34
N SER A 535 21.02 22.10 11.32
CA SER A 535 21.84 23.31 11.49
C SER A 535 21.05 24.58 11.84
N SER A 536 19.73 24.57 11.64
CA SER A 536 18.82 25.68 11.96
C SER A 536 18.09 25.50 13.31
N LYS A 537 18.47 24.48 14.09
CA LYS A 537 18.06 24.27 15.48
C LYS A 537 19.26 24.44 16.38
#